data_AF-A0A1G6KFP0-F1
#
_entry.id   AF-A0A1G6KFP0-F1
#
_cell.length_a   1.000
_cell.length_b   1.000
_cell.length_c   1.000
_cell.angle_alpha   90.00
_cell.angle_beta   90.00
_cell.angle_gamma   90.00
#
_symmetry.space_group_name_H-M   'P 1'
#
loop_
_entity.id
_entity.type
_entity.pdbx_description
1 polymer ?
#
loop_
_entity_poly.entity_id
_entity_poly.type
_entity_poly.pdbx_seq_one_letter_code
_entity_poly.pdbx_strand_id
1 'polypeptide(L)'
;MTNTDHWTSAPDRTVRGGMGLCHLTVAQPPFDADARDLPAQDPAAARAFAESCPSVEEVREDIGPRSVLTPLPSSVREDLDIVHAGAWGGMLSIADPAFATDGNHEPLLAAATVLRERFPDARIVGRVAYHGGGEHTEDVVWLPDGAMFHASGWFGDEPFVVSGDPQAVIASLELKRWQLDNAGVDLREDANEVEWARLAGLALGPSDPWGWEEIRTTAFRVRHAEDAVRAMEALYFV
;
A
#
# COMPACT_ATOMS: atom_id res chain seq x y z
N MET A 1 -27.97 -9.46 -19.63
CA MET A 1 -26.79 -8.75 -19.10
C MET A 1 -27.05 -8.50 -17.63
N THR A 2 -26.65 -9.43 -16.79
CA THR A 2 -26.57 -9.20 -15.35
C THR A 2 -25.37 -8.29 -15.12
N ASN A 3 -25.59 -7.14 -14.48
CA ASN A 3 -24.52 -6.23 -14.10
C ASN A 3 -23.62 -6.98 -13.10
N THR A 4 -22.40 -7.33 -13.52
CA THR A 4 -21.48 -8.21 -12.76
C THR A 4 -20.43 -7.42 -11.96
N ASP A 5 -20.55 -6.10 -11.91
CA ASP A 5 -19.77 -5.27 -10.99
C ASP A 5 -20.57 -5.03 -9.72
N HIS A 6 -19.89 -5.18 -8.58
CA HIS A 6 -20.46 -4.88 -7.25
C HIS A 6 -20.73 -3.38 -7.07
N TRP A 7 -20.19 -2.52 -7.95
CA TRP A 7 -20.39 -1.07 -7.93
C TRP A 7 -21.86 -0.71 -8.14
N THR A 8 -22.37 0.19 -7.31
CA THR A 8 -23.68 0.83 -7.51
C THR A 8 -23.55 2.17 -8.25
N SER A 9 -22.37 2.78 -8.17
CA SER A 9 -22.01 4.04 -8.83
C SER A 9 -21.71 3.86 -10.33
N ALA A 10 -22.13 4.84 -11.14
CA ALA A 10 -21.92 4.82 -12.58
C ALA A 10 -20.42 4.95 -12.95
N PRO A 11 -19.99 4.38 -14.11
CA PRO A 11 -18.60 4.40 -14.56
C PRO A 11 -17.92 5.77 -14.57
N ASP A 12 -18.66 6.77 -15.01
CA ASP A 12 -18.25 8.16 -15.21
C ASP A 12 -18.48 9.05 -13.98
N ARG A 13 -18.98 8.49 -12.87
CA ARG A 13 -19.18 9.24 -11.63
C ARG A 13 -17.83 9.79 -11.15
N THR A 14 -17.77 11.10 -10.92
CA THR A 14 -16.58 11.78 -10.42
C THR A 14 -16.21 11.30 -9.03
N VAL A 15 -14.93 10.95 -8.86
CA VAL A 15 -14.34 10.57 -7.57
C VAL A 15 -14.07 11.82 -6.74
N ARG A 16 -14.34 11.75 -5.44
CA ARG A 16 -13.99 12.78 -4.48
C ARG A 16 -12.65 12.47 -3.82
N GLY A 17 -11.96 13.53 -3.42
CA GLY A 17 -10.64 13.43 -2.81
C GLY A 17 -9.53 13.14 -3.82
N GLY A 18 -8.35 12.84 -3.30
CA GLY A 18 -7.18 12.46 -4.09
C GLY A 18 -6.39 11.36 -3.41
N MET A 19 -5.78 10.49 -4.21
CA MET A 19 -4.93 9.41 -3.71
C MET A 19 -3.47 9.86 -3.74
N GLY A 20 -2.78 9.73 -2.62
CA GLY A 20 -1.34 9.97 -2.51
C GLY A 20 -0.55 8.69 -2.71
N LEU A 21 -0.65 7.78 -1.72
CA LEU A 21 -0.01 6.46 -1.73
C LEU A 21 -1.08 5.39 -1.49
N CYS A 22 -0.92 4.23 -2.11
CA CYS A 22 -1.79 3.07 -1.89
C CYS A 22 -0.99 1.77 -1.97
N HIS A 23 0.22 1.75 -1.40
CA HIS A 23 1.21 0.71 -1.68
C HIS A 23 1.19 -0.39 -0.61
N LEU A 24 1.34 -1.64 -1.06
CA LEU A 24 1.61 -2.80 -0.20
C LEU A 24 2.70 -3.64 -0.85
N THR A 25 3.74 -3.96 -0.09
CA THR A 25 4.96 -4.63 -0.57
C THR A 25 5.32 -5.81 0.32
N VAL A 26 5.68 -6.92 -0.31
CA VAL A 26 6.22 -8.14 0.29
C VAL A 26 7.64 -8.32 -0.22
N ALA A 27 8.62 -8.13 0.66
CA ALA A 27 10.01 -8.40 0.38
C ALA A 27 10.40 -9.72 1.04
N GLN A 28 10.80 -10.72 0.24
CA GLN A 28 11.31 -12.00 0.71
C GLN A 28 12.83 -11.92 0.92
N PRO A 29 13.41 -12.76 1.81
CA PRO A 29 14.86 -12.78 2.02
C PRO A 29 15.61 -13.21 0.73
N PRO A 30 16.86 -12.75 0.54
CA PRO A 30 17.63 -11.87 1.42
C PRO A 30 17.21 -10.38 1.31
N PHE A 31 17.43 -9.61 2.39
CA PHE A 31 16.98 -8.21 2.50
C PHE A 31 18.08 -7.17 2.24
N ASP A 32 19.06 -7.53 1.41
CA ASP A 32 20.23 -6.71 1.08
C ASP A 32 20.22 -6.23 -0.39
N ALA A 33 19.14 -6.52 -1.13
CA ALA A 33 18.98 -6.10 -2.51
C ALA A 33 18.79 -4.58 -2.62
N ASP A 34 19.44 -3.96 -3.60
CA ASP A 34 19.13 -2.59 -4.02
C ASP A 34 18.01 -2.64 -5.06
N ALA A 35 17.05 -1.73 -4.98
CA ALA A 35 15.94 -1.65 -5.92
C ALA A 35 16.41 -1.55 -7.38
N ARG A 36 17.57 -0.92 -7.63
CA ARG A 36 18.17 -0.77 -8.97
C ARG A 36 18.74 -2.07 -9.53
N ASP A 37 19.05 -3.03 -8.66
CA ASP A 37 19.59 -4.34 -9.03
C ASP A 37 18.50 -5.43 -9.06
N LEU A 38 17.24 -5.04 -8.84
CA LEU A 38 16.12 -5.98 -8.91
C LEU A 38 16.00 -6.55 -10.33
N PRO A 39 15.60 -7.84 -10.46
CA PRO A 39 15.30 -8.45 -11.74
C PRO A 39 14.27 -7.64 -12.53
N ALA A 40 14.25 -7.84 -13.85
CA ALA A 40 13.20 -7.29 -14.69
C ALA A 40 11.81 -7.74 -14.19
N GLN A 41 10.84 -6.82 -14.28
CA GLN A 41 9.44 -7.06 -13.98
C GLN A 41 8.93 -8.35 -14.65
N ASP A 42 8.29 -9.22 -13.88
CA ASP A 42 7.57 -10.41 -14.36
C ASP A 42 6.05 -10.13 -14.34
N PRO A 43 5.42 -9.82 -15.50
CA PRO A 43 3.98 -9.52 -15.54
C PRO A 43 3.09 -10.68 -15.13
N ALA A 44 3.52 -11.93 -15.33
CA ALA A 44 2.72 -13.10 -14.98
C ALA A 44 2.72 -13.31 -13.46
N ALA A 45 3.88 -13.15 -12.81
CA ALA A 45 3.98 -13.18 -11.35
C ALA A 45 3.26 -11.96 -10.72
N ALA A 46 3.38 -10.77 -11.30
CA ALA A 46 2.68 -9.58 -10.84
C ALA A 46 1.15 -9.74 -10.92
N ARG A 47 0.63 -10.33 -12.00
CA ARG A 47 -0.79 -10.67 -12.14
C ARG A 47 -1.23 -11.68 -11.07
N ALA A 48 -0.46 -12.75 -10.87
CA ALA A 48 -0.78 -13.76 -9.86
C ALA A 48 -0.76 -13.17 -8.43
N PHE A 49 0.11 -12.18 -8.18
CA PHE A 49 0.12 -11.45 -6.92
C PHE A 49 -1.12 -10.57 -6.76
N ALA A 50 -1.50 -9.81 -7.80
CA ALA A 50 -2.71 -9.00 -7.79
C ALA A 50 -3.98 -9.84 -7.56
N GLU A 51 -4.14 -10.97 -8.27
CA GLU A 51 -5.27 -11.91 -8.10
C GLU A 51 -5.31 -12.57 -6.72
N SER A 52 -4.22 -12.50 -5.96
CA SER A 52 -4.15 -13.05 -4.60
C SER A 52 -4.37 -12.02 -3.50
N CYS A 53 -4.54 -10.74 -3.86
CA CYS A 53 -4.83 -9.68 -2.92
C CYS A 53 -6.30 -9.77 -2.47
N PRO A 54 -6.63 -9.69 -1.17
CA PRO A 54 -8.02 -9.79 -0.71
C PRO A 54 -8.99 -8.75 -1.29
N SER A 55 -8.47 -7.58 -1.69
CA SER A 55 -9.25 -6.52 -2.34
C SER A 55 -9.63 -6.82 -3.79
N VAL A 56 -9.00 -7.81 -4.43
CA VAL A 56 -9.16 -8.15 -5.84
C VAL A 56 -9.88 -9.49 -5.96
N GLU A 57 -11.05 -9.48 -6.60
CA GLU A 57 -11.77 -10.72 -6.94
C GLU A 57 -11.24 -11.33 -8.25
N GLU A 58 -10.92 -10.48 -9.23
CA GLU A 58 -10.48 -10.94 -10.55
C GLU A 58 -9.71 -9.86 -11.33
N VAL A 59 -8.60 -10.23 -11.98
CA VAL A 59 -7.94 -9.37 -12.98
C VAL A 59 -8.62 -9.53 -14.35
N ARG A 60 -9.22 -8.44 -14.85
CA ARG A 60 -10.01 -8.39 -16.08
C ARG A 60 -9.19 -8.07 -17.32
N GLU A 61 -8.26 -7.12 -17.21
CA GLU A 61 -7.50 -6.60 -18.34
C GLU A 61 -6.05 -6.32 -17.93
N ASP A 62 -5.11 -6.58 -18.84
CA ASP A 62 -3.73 -6.10 -18.76
C ASP A 62 -3.60 -4.81 -19.59
N ILE A 63 -3.41 -3.68 -18.90
CA ILE A 63 -3.28 -2.34 -19.49
C ILE A 63 -1.82 -2.06 -19.92
N GLY A 64 -0.89 -2.92 -19.52
CA GLY A 64 0.51 -2.87 -19.87
C GLY A 64 1.39 -2.16 -18.83
N PRO A 65 2.69 -2.02 -19.14
CA PRO A 65 3.67 -1.53 -18.18
C PRO A 65 3.45 -0.06 -17.79
N ARG A 66 3.75 0.27 -16.54
CA ARG A 66 3.78 1.64 -16.00
C ARG A 66 5.04 1.84 -15.17
N SER A 67 5.51 3.08 -15.05
CA SER A 67 6.53 3.38 -14.05
C SER A 67 5.89 3.29 -12.67
N VAL A 68 6.65 2.86 -11.66
CA VAL A 68 6.24 2.92 -10.25
C VAL A 68 5.88 4.35 -9.80
N LEU A 69 6.42 5.38 -10.47
CA LEU A 69 6.12 6.78 -10.19
C LEU A 69 4.84 7.28 -10.90
N THR A 70 4.22 6.44 -11.73
CA THR A 70 2.93 6.80 -12.34
C THR A 70 1.84 6.69 -11.27
N PRO A 71 1.20 7.80 -10.88
CA PRO A 71 0.13 7.76 -9.89
C PRO A 71 -1.04 6.93 -10.42
N LEU A 72 -1.75 6.28 -9.51
CA LEU A 72 -3.02 5.64 -9.83
C LEU A 72 -4.02 6.70 -10.30
N PRO A 73 -4.77 6.45 -11.39
CA PRO A 73 -5.81 7.37 -11.83
C PRO A 73 -6.95 7.39 -10.80
N SER A 74 -7.60 8.55 -10.63
CA SER A 74 -8.69 8.72 -9.64
C SER A 74 -9.66 9.85 -10.02
N SER A 75 -9.92 10.06 -11.32
CA SER A 75 -10.83 11.13 -11.76
C SER A 75 -12.28 10.67 -11.75
N VAL A 76 -12.53 9.44 -12.20
CA VAL A 76 -13.86 8.83 -12.27
C VAL A 76 -13.85 7.45 -11.65
N ARG A 77 -15.04 6.91 -11.37
CA ARG A 77 -15.20 5.60 -10.73
C ARG A 77 -14.48 4.48 -11.47
N GLU A 78 -14.40 4.54 -12.80
CA GLU A 78 -13.69 3.54 -13.61
C GLU A 78 -12.18 3.53 -13.42
N ASP A 79 -11.61 4.62 -12.92
CA ASP A 79 -10.20 4.69 -12.59
C ASP A 79 -9.87 3.88 -11.33
N LEU A 80 -10.83 3.76 -10.40
CA LEU A 80 -10.64 3.03 -9.15
C LEU A 80 -10.48 1.52 -9.35
N ASP A 81 -10.84 0.98 -10.52
CA ASP A 81 -10.62 -0.42 -10.88
C ASP A 81 -9.18 -0.68 -11.37
N ILE A 82 -8.33 0.35 -11.44
CA ILE A 82 -6.96 0.21 -11.94
C ILE A 82 -6.02 0.03 -10.75
N VAL A 83 -5.25 -1.06 -10.79
CA VAL A 83 -4.17 -1.34 -9.84
C VAL A 83 -2.84 -1.43 -10.58
N HIS A 84 -1.75 -1.10 -9.90
CA HIS A 84 -0.39 -1.32 -10.42
C HIS A 84 0.28 -2.42 -9.62
N ALA A 85 0.64 -3.55 -10.25
CA ALA A 85 1.33 -4.66 -9.56
C ALA A 85 2.73 -4.92 -10.11
N GLY A 86 3.65 -5.27 -9.22
CA GLY A 86 5.07 -5.50 -9.45
C GLY A 86 5.51 -6.86 -8.93
N ALA A 87 6.39 -7.52 -9.66
CA ALA A 87 7.10 -8.72 -9.26
C ALA A 87 8.52 -8.70 -9.82
N TRP A 88 9.50 -8.55 -8.94
CA TRP A 88 10.92 -8.43 -9.28
C TRP A 88 11.74 -9.45 -8.48
N GLY A 89 11.58 -10.74 -8.80
CA GLY A 89 12.18 -11.83 -8.02
C GLY A 89 11.53 -11.96 -6.65
N GLY A 90 12.29 -11.73 -5.58
CA GLY A 90 11.81 -11.83 -4.19
C GLY A 90 10.97 -10.64 -3.72
N MET A 91 10.72 -9.65 -4.58
CA MET A 91 9.94 -8.46 -4.25
C MET A 91 8.61 -8.49 -5.00
N LEU A 92 7.50 -8.48 -4.27
CA LEU A 92 6.15 -8.37 -4.80
C LEU A 92 5.50 -7.11 -4.27
N SER A 93 4.85 -6.32 -5.13
CA SER A 93 4.23 -5.07 -4.70
C SER A 93 2.94 -4.80 -5.46
N ILE A 94 2.01 -4.10 -4.82
CA ILE A 94 0.77 -3.65 -5.45
C ILE A 94 0.42 -2.23 -4.96
N ALA A 95 -0.06 -1.40 -5.88
CA ALA A 95 -0.76 -0.16 -5.57
C ALA A 95 -2.25 -0.35 -5.90
N ASP A 96 -3.12 -0.21 -4.90
CA ASP A 96 -4.56 -0.49 -5.02
C ASP A 96 -5.41 0.59 -4.31
N PRO A 97 -6.30 1.31 -5.02
CA PRO A 97 -7.21 2.31 -4.41
C PRO A 97 -8.06 1.79 -3.25
N ALA A 98 -8.30 0.48 -3.18
CA ALA A 98 -9.08 -0.18 -2.13
C ALA A 98 -8.37 -0.19 -0.77
N PHE A 99 -7.09 0.16 -0.68
CA PHE A 99 -6.39 0.32 0.60
C PHE A 99 -6.63 1.68 1.25
N ALA A 100 -7.22 2.65 0.56
CA ALA A 100 -7.57 3.93 1.17
C ALA A 100 -8.76 3.78 2.12
N THR A 101 -8.81 4.63 3.15
CA THR A 101 -9.87 4.63 4.16
C THR A 101 -10.08 6.05 4.71
N ASP A 102 -11.25 6.27 5.31
CA ASP A 102 -11.62 7.47 6.06
C ASP A 102 -11.53 7.26 7.58
N GLY A 103 -10.75 6.27 8.02
CA GLY A 103 -10.54 5.94 9.44
C GLY A 103 -11.63 5.07 10.09
N ASN A 104 -12.69 4.70 9.37
CA ASN A 104 -13.71 3.78 9.89
C ASN A 104 -13.30 2.30 9.76
N HIS A 105 -12.33 2.02 8.89
CA HIS A 105 -11.82 0.69 8.56
C HIS A 105 -10.30 0.72 8.32
N GLU A 106 -9.65 -0.43 8.35
CA GLU A 106 -8.20 -0.61 8.19
C GLU A 106 -7.90 -1.63 7.06
N PRO A 107 -8.27 -1.31 5.81
CA PRO A 107 -8.15 -2.25 4.69
C PRO A 107 -6.69 -2.64 4.41
N LEU A 108 -5.74 -1.74 4.65
CA LEU A 108 -4.31 -2.04 4.49
C LEU A 108 -3.85 -3.06 5.54
N LEU A 109 -4.19 -2.87 6.81
CA LEU A 109 -3.84 -3.82 7.87
C LEU A 109 -4.46 -5.20 7.61
N ALA A 110 -5.72 -5.25 7.16
CA ALA A 110 -6.39 -6.49 6.82
C ALA A 110 -5.65 -7.24 5.69
N ALA A 111 -5.27 -6.54 4.61
CA ALA A 111 -4.50 -7.12 3.51
C ALA A 111 -3.10 -7.58 3.97
N ALA A 112 -2.41 -6.77 4.77
CA ALA A 112 -1.10 -7.10 5.32
C ALA A 112 -1.14 -8.35 6.22
N THR A 113 -2.22 -8.54 6.99
CA THR A 113 -2.43 -9.72 7.83
C THR A 113 -2.53 -11.00 7.01
N VAL A 114 -3.30 -10.99 5.91
CA VAL A 114 -3.40 -12.14 5.00
C VAL A 114 -2.05 -12.45 4.35
N LEU A 115 -1.32 -11.42 3.93
CA LEU A 115 0.02 -11.59 3.37
C LEU A 115 1.00 -12.14 4.40
N ARG A 116 0.85 -11.79 5.68
CA ARG A 116 1.71 -12.29 6.75
C ARG A 116 1.57 -13.79 6.96
N GLU A 117 0.34 -14.30 6.94
CA GLU A 117 0.08 -15.74 7.04
C GLU A 117 0.69 -16.50 5.85
N ARG A 118 0.64 -15.91 4.66
CA ARG A 118 1.17 -16.52 3.43
C ARG A 118 2.69 -16.42 3.31
N PHE A 119 3.28 -15.32 3.77
CA PHE A 119 4.69 -15.00 3.64
C PHE A 119 5.32 -14.72 5.02
N PRO A 120 5.40 -15.74 5.92
CA PRO A 120 6.00 -15.56 7.25
C PRO A 120 7.50 -15.19 7.16
N ASP A 121 8.15 -15.62 6.08
CA ASP A 121 9.52 -15.26 5.72
C ASP A 121 9.78 -13.77 5.49
N ALA A 122 8.74 -13.00 5.15
CA ALA A 122 8.88 -11.73 4.45
C ALA A 122 8.82 -10.51 5.39
N ARG A 123 9.41 -9.40 4.91
CA ARG A 123 9.06 -8.05 5.36
C ARG A 123 7.83 -7.60 4.58
N ILE A 124 6.79 -7.17 5.29
CA ILE A 124 5.57 -6.63 4.72
C ILE A 124 5.50 -5.16 5.09
N VAL A 125 5.38 -4.31 4.07
CA VAL A 125 5.38 -2.85 4.25
C VAL A 125 4.24 -2.26 3.43
N GLY A 126 3.31 -1.60 4.11
CA GLY A 126 2.19 -0.89 3.52
C GLY A 126 2.25 0.61 3.84
N ARG A 127 1.88 1.44 2.88
CA ARG A 127 1.81 2.90 3.00
C ARG A 127 0.64 3.44 2.21
N VAL A 128 -0.29 4.11 2.90
CA VAL A 128 -1.49 4.69 2.32
C VAL A 128 -1.61 6.16 2.73
N ALA A 129 -1.95 7.01 1.76
CA ALA A 129 -2.32 8.40 2.00
C ALA A 129 -3.53 8.75 1.12
N TYR A 130 -4.60 9.22 1.74
CA TYR A 130 -5.83 9.66 1.09
C TYR A 130 -6.20 11.09 1.53
N HIS A 131 -6.55 11.92 0.56
CA HIS A 131 -6.91 13.31 0.77
C HIS A 131 -8.41 13.52 0.56
N GLY A 132 -9.19 13.51 1.64
CA GLY A 132 -10.65 13.61 1.63
C GLY A 132 -11.21 14.85 2.32
N GLY A 133 -10.43 15.94 2.39
CA GLY A 133 -10.70 17.14 3.21
C GLY A 133 -9.65 17.34 4.30
N GLY A 134 -9.20 16.24 4.90
CA GLY A 134 -7.92 16.10 5.61
C GLY A 134 -7.12 14.95 4.98
N GLU A 135 -5.83 14.85 5.30
CA GLU A 135 -5.00 13.71 4.91
C GLU A 135 -5.14 12.61 5.95
N HIS A 136 -5.76 11.50 5.56
CA HIS A 136 -5.77 10.27 6.34
C HIS A 136 -4.62 9.38 5.85
N THR A 137 -3.86 8.82 6.78
CA THR A 137 -2.75 7.90 6.51
C THR A 137 -3.00 6.55 7.17
N GLU A 138 -2.52 5.49 6.53
CA GLU A 138 -2.44 4.16 7.14
C GLU A 138 -1.10 3.53 6.73
N ASP A 139 -0.26 3.18 7.71
CA ASP A 139 1.06 2.61 7.50
C ASP A 139 1.22 1.35 8.32
N VAL A 140 1.85 0.33 7.73
CA VAL A 140 2.11 -0.95 8.40
C VAL A 140 3.50 -1.46 8.05
N VAL A 141 4.22 -1.93 9.07
CA VAL A 141 5.45 -2.70 8.90
C VAL A 141 5.32 -3.99 9.70
N TRP A 142 5.65 -5.11 9.07
CA TRP A 142 5.74 -6.41 9.73
C TRP A 142 7.02 -7.12 9.30
N LEU A 143 7.89 -7.41 10.26
CA LEU A 143 9.18 -8.05 10.02
C LEU A 143 9.12 -9.57 10.27
N PRO A 144 10.05 -10.35 9.70
CA PRO A 144 10.07 -11.81 9.84
C PRO A 144 10.20 -12.31 11.28
N ASP A 145 10.84 -11.54 12.16
CA ASP A 145 11.00 -11.86 13.58
C ASP A 145 9.75 -11.54 14.44
N GLY A 146 8.70 -11.01 13.80
CA GLY A 146 7.45 -10.65 14.43
C GLY A 146 7.35 -9.20 14.91
N ALA A 147 8.45 -8.42 14.86
CA ALA A 147 8.37 -6.99 15.15
C ALA A 147 7.45 -6.30 14.13
N MET A 148 6.52 -5.49 14.63
CA MET A 148 5.54 -4.82 13.78
C MET A 148 5.06 -3.50 14.38
N PHE A 149 4.65 -2.57 13.53
CA PHE A 149 3.77 -1.46 13.91
C PHE A 149 2.68 -1.27 12.85
N HIS A 150 1.55 -0.74 13.28
CA HIS A 150 0.51 -0.17 12.43
C HIS A 150 0.13 1.20 12.98
N ALA A 151 -0.04 2.17 12.10
CA ALA A 151 -0.34 3.54 12.42
C ALA A 151 -1.43 4.04 11.46
N SER A 152 -2.52 4.60 11.98
CA SER A 152 -3.65 5.05 11.18
C SER A 152 -4.32 6.28 11.78
N GLY A 153 -4.63 7.27 10.95
CA GLY A 153 -5.38 8.46 11.36
C GLY A 153 -5.08 9.70 10.53
N TRP A 154 -5.53 10.84 11.02
CA TRP A 154 -5.35 12.14 10.38
C TRP A 154 -4.12 12.85 10.94
N PHE A 155 -3.27 13.33 10.04
CA PHE A 155 -2.11 14.12 10.46
C PHE A 155 -2.56 15.40 11.18
N GLY A 156 -1.99 15.64 12.37
CA GLY A 156 -2.30 16.80 13.21
C GLY A 156 -3.71 16.82 13.82
N ASP A 157 -4.46 15.71 13.77
CA ASP A 157 -5.80 15.61 14.39
C ASP A 157 -5.94 14.30 15.18
N GLU A 158 -6.96 14.20 16.03
CA GLU A 158 -7.31 13.00 16.80
C GLU A 158 -8.70 12.49 16.38
N PRO A 159 -8.94 11.16 16.39
CA PRO A 159 -8.05 10.11 16.91
C PRO A 159 -6.96 9.69 15.91
N PHE A 160 -5.82 9.30 16.46
CA PHE A 160 -4.75 8.62 15.74
C PHE A 160 -4.37 7.34 16.47
N VAL A 161 -4.42 6.22 15.78
CA VAL A 161 -4.24 4.89 16.35
C VAL A 161 -2.85 4.38 15.99
N VAL A 162 -2.11 3.93 17.00
CA VAL A 162 -0.85 3.19 16.82
C VAL A 162 -0.96 1.88 17.57
N SER A 163 -0.68 0.78 16.87
CA SER A 163 -0.65 -0.57 17.43
C SER A 163 0.68 -1.27 17.14
N GLY A 164 1.01 -2.27 17.95
CA GLY A 164 2.32 -2.94 17.95
C GLY A 164 3.42 -2.13 18.64
N ASP A 165 4.67 -2.33 18.22
CA ASP A 165 5.85 -1.72 18.82
C ASP A 165 6.80 -1.16 17.73
N PRO A 166 6.67 0.14 17.40
CA PRO A 166 7.59 0.81 16.48
C PRO A 166 9.06 0.77 16.93
N GLN A 167 9.32 0.75 18.24
CA GLN A 167 10.70 0.68 18.76
C GLN A 167 11.30 -0.71 18.51
N ALA A 168 10.50 -1.78 18.62
CA ALA A 168 10.94 -3.12 18.24
C ALA A 168 11.27 -3.22 16.75
N VAL A 169 10.50 -2.57 15.87
CA VAL A 169 10.80 -2.49 14.43
C VAL A 169 12.12 -1.76 14.17
N ILE A 170 12.33 -0.60 14.81
CA ILE A 170 13.58 0.16 14.72
C ILE A 170 14.78 -0.68 15.18
N ALA A 171 14.62 -1.40 16.30
CA ALA A 171 15.68 -2.25 16.85
C ALA A 171 15.99 -3.46 15.94
N SER A 172 14.96 -4.13 15.41
CA SER A 172 15.09 -5.29 14.52
C SER A 172 15.80 -4.96 13.21
N LEU A 173 15.48 -3.79 12.63
CA LEU A 173 16.15 -3.26 11.44
C LEU A 173 17.53 -2.64 11.73
N GLU A 174 17.92 -2.61 13.00
CA GLU A 174 19.13 -1.95 13.50
C GLU A 174 19.26 -0.47 13.06
N LEU A 175 18.13 0.23 12.86
CA LEU A 175 18.10 1.60 12.37
C LEU A 175 18.83 2.53 13.33
N LYS A 176 19.73 3.36 12.80
CA LYS A 176 20.50 4.32 13.58
C LYS A 176 19.71 5.62 13.71
N ARG A 177 19.94 6.35 14.81
CA ARG A 177 19.32 7.65 15.07
C ARG A 177 19.41 8.62 13.89
N TRP A 178 20.58 8.72 13.24
CA TRP A 178 20.75 9.61 12.09
C TRP A 178 19.87 9.24 10.89
N GLN A 179 19.49 7.96 10.72
CA GLN A 179 18.57 7.53 9.66
C GLN A 179 17.14 8.02 9.96
N LEU A 180 16.74 7.94 11.23
CA LEU A 180 15.44 8.44 11.71
C LEU A 180 15.41 9.98 11.59
N ASP A 181 16.45 10.67 12.07
CA ASP A 181 16.56 12.13 11.99
C ASP A 181 16.50 12.62 10.52
N ASN A 182 17.23 11.96 9.61
CA ASN A 182 17.21 12.29 8.18
C ASN A 182 15.84 12.04 7.52
N ALA A 183 15.08 11.07 8.04
CA ALA A 183 13.73 10.75 7.59
C ALA A 183 12.66 11.63 8.24
N GLY A 184 13.02 12.46 9.23
CA GLY A 184 12.07 13.27 10.01
C GLY A 184 11.22 12.46 10.99
N VAL A 185 11.68 11.29 11.43
CA VAL A 185 10.91 10.41 12.33
C VAL A 185 11.35 10.64 13.78
N ASP A 186 10.46 11.19 14.61
CA ASP A 186 10.67 11.33 16.06
C ASP A 186 9.52 10.72 16.89
N LEU A 187 9.73 9.52 17.42
CA LEU A 187 8.74 8.82 18.25
C LEU A 187 8.48 9.46 19.63
N ARG A 188 9.03 10.65 19.90
CA ARG A 188 8.73 11.46 21.09
C ARG A 188 7.62 12.49 20.83
N GLU A 189 7.30 12.74 19.56
CA GLU A 189 6.18 13.59 19.15
C GLU A 189 4.84 12.89 19.42
N ASP A 190 3.76 13.64 19.33
CA ASP A 190 2.42 13.07 19.40
C ASP A 190 2.19 12.17 18.19
N ALA A 191 1.44 11.09 18.36
CA ALA A 191 1.32 10.04 17.33
C ALA A 191 0.80 10.56 15.98
N ASN A 192 -0.03 11.60 15.99
CA ASN A 192 -0.56 12.24 14.80
C ASN A 192 0.40 13.25 14.14
N GLU A 193 1.56 13.52 14.73
CA GLU A 193 2.61 14.37 14.17
C GLU A 193 3.80 13.55 13.63
N VAL A 194 3.91 12.27 14.01
CA VAL A 194 4.98 11.38 13.54
C VAL A 194 4.82 11.01 12.06
N GLU A 195 5.93 11.08 11.32
CA GLU A 195 6.04 10.68 9.91
C GLU A 195 6.08 9.14 9.73
N TRP A 196 4.97 8.44 10.00
CA TRP A 196 4.90 6.97 9.97
C TRP A 196 5.24 6.36 8.60
N ALA A 197 4.78 6.95 7.50
CA ALA A 197 5.10 6.52 6.14
C ALA A 197 6.62 6.55 5.85
N ARG A 198 7.35 7.46 6.50
CA ARG A 198 8.82 7.53 6.41
C ARG A 198 9.48 6.41 7.19
N LEU A 199 8.98 6.09 8.39
CA LEU A 199 9.44 4.91 9.13
C LEU A 199 9.16 3.62 8.35
N ALA A 200 7.99 3.50 7.72
CA ALA A 200 7.65 2.39 6.85
C ALA A 200 8.60 2.28 5.65
N GLY A 201 8.93 3.40 4.99
CA GLY A 201 9.93 3.44 3.92
C GLY A 201 11.31 2.95 4.35
N LEU A 202 11.76 3.29 5.57
CA LEU A 202 13.03 2.80 6.11
C LEU A 202 13.07 1.26 6.28
N ALA A 203 11.93 0.59 6.44
CA ALA A 203 11.86 -0.86 6.56
C ALA A 203 12.17 -1.61 5.24
N LEU A 204 11.86 -0.98 4.09
CA LEU A 204 12.31 -1.45 2.78
C LEU A 204 13.72 -0.93 2.45
N GLY A 205 14.08 0.27 2.94
CA GLY A 205 15.41 0.84 2.78
C GLY A 205 15.81 0.96 1.30
N PRO A 206 17.05 0.59 0.91
CA PRO A 206 17.48 0.60 -0.49
C PRO A 206 16.66 -0.31 -1.42
N SER A 207 15.93 -1.30 -0.87
CA SER A 207 15.10 -2.22 -1.65
C SER A 207 13.74 -1.63 -2.04
N ASP A 208 13.38 -0.43 -1.57
CA ASP A 208 12.07 0.17 -1.84
C ASP A 208 11.86 0.42 -3.34
N PRO A 209 10.93 -0.30 -4.01
CA PRO A 209 10.77 -0.19 -5.45
C PRO A 209 10.06 1.10 -5.86
N TRP A 210 9.36 1.79 -4.95
CA TRP A 210 8.46 2.89 -5.28
C TRP A 210 9.15 4.25 -5.49
N GLY A 211 10.48 4.31 -5.35
CA GLY A 211 11.27 5.54 -5.48
C GLY A 211 12.05 5.71 -6.79
N TRP A 212 11.98 4.74 -7.72
CA TRP A 212 12.91 4.66 -8.86
C TRP A 212 12.17 4.61 -10.20
N GLU A 213 12.29 5.66 -11.01
CA GLU A 213 11.53 5.83 -12.26
C GLU A 213 11.72 4.67 -13.24
N GLU A 214 12.92 4.08 -13.26
CA GLU A 214 13.31 2.97 -14.11
C GLU A 214 12.60 1.65 -13.75
N ILE A 215 12.07 1.54 -12.53
CA ILE A 215 11.30 0.38 -12.09
C ILE A 215 9.90 0.45 -12.67
N ARG A 216 9.47 -0.70 -13.23
CA ARG A 216 8.17 -0.82 -13.89
C ARG A 216 7.28 -1.82 -13.17
N THR A 217 6.01 -1.45 -13.03
CA THR A 217 4.89 -2.32 -12.70
C THR A 217 4.12 -2.65 -13.97
N THR A 218 3.11 -3.51 -13.83
CA THR A 218 2.06 -3.72 -14.83
C THR A 218 0.75 -3.17 -14.28
N ALA A 219 0.07 -2.33 -15.07
CA ALA A 219 -1.26 -1.86 -14.74
C ALA A 219 -2.30 -2.91 -15.14
N PHE A 220 -3.23 -3.18 -14.25
CA PHE A 220 -4.32 -4.11 -14.47
C PHE A 220 -5.64 -3.43 -14.19
N ARG A 221 -6.66 -3.71 -15.02
CA ARG A 221 -8.05 -3.47 -14.63
C ARG A 221 -8.54 -4.67 -13.85
N VAL A 222 -9.12 -4.45 -12.69
CA VAL A 222 -9.62 -5.51 -11.82
C VAL A 222 -11.10 -5.33 -11.52
N ARG A 223 -11.73 -6.42 -11.14
CA ARG A 223 -12.97 -6.39 -10.37
C ARG A 223 -12.57 -6.55 -8.91
N HIS A 224 -12.87 -5.55 -8.11
CA HIS A 224 -12.65 -5.60 -6.67
C HIS A 224 -13.66 -6.51 -5.97
N ALA A 225 -13.27 -7.05 -4.83
CA ALA A 225 -14.19 -7.81 -3.97
C ALA A 225 -15.35 -6.93 -3.49
N GLU A 226 -16.51 -7.55 -3.22
CA GLU A 226 -17.73 -6.82 -2.85
C GLU A 226 -17.54 -5.89 -1.64
N ASP A 227 -16.87 -6.37 -0.59
CA ASP A 227 -16.61 -5.57 0.61
C ASP A 227 -15.65 -4.39 0.34
N ALA A 228 -14.65 -4.59 -0.52
CA ALA A 228 -13.76 -3.52 -0.96
C ALA A 228 -14.53 -2.46 -1.76
N VAL A 229 -15.44 -2.88 -2.64
CA VAL A 229 -16.31 -1.95 -3.39
C VAL A 229 -17.19 -1.14 -2.45
N ARG A 230 -17.81 -1.77 -1.44
CA ARG A 230 -18.63 -1.05 -0.45
C ARG A 230 -17.82 0.00 0.31
N ALA A 231 -16.60 -0.33 0.74
CA ALA A 231 -15.71 0.61 1.41
C ALA A 231 -15.29 1.77 0.49
N MET A 232 -14.91 1.47 -0.76
CA MET A 232 -14.57 2.49 -1.74
C MET A 232 -15.76 3.39 -2.09
N GLU A 233 -16.98 2.87 -2.17
CA GLU A 233 -18.17 3.70 -2.41
C GLU A 233 -18.44 4.67 -1.25
N ALA A 234 -18.25 4.22 -0.01
CA ALA A 234 -18.37 5.06 1.17
C ALA A 234 -17.27 6.15 1.22
N LEU A 235 -16.07 5.84 0.71
CA LEU A 235 -14.93 6.75 0.73
C LEU A 235 -14.98 7.81 -0.39
N TYR A 236 -15.15 7.36 -1.64
CA TYR A 236 -14.91 8.19 -2.82
C TYR A 236 -16.16 8.91 -3.34
N PHE A 237 -17.36 8.59 -2.83
CA PHE A 237 -18.62 9.09 -3.38
C PHE A 237 -19.62 9.67 -2.37
N VAL A 238 -19.27 9.70 -1.08
CA VAL A 238 -20.07 10.33 -0.01
C VAL A 238 -19.86 11.84 0.02
#